data_AF-A0A7K0Y6H3-F1
#
_entry.id   AF-A0A7K0Y6H3-F1
#
_cell.length_a   1.000
_cell.length_b   1.000
_cell.length_c   1.000
_cell.angle_alpha   90.00
_cell.angle_beta   90.00
_cell.angle_gamma   90.00
#
_symmetry.space_group_name_H-M   'P 1'
#
loop_
_entity.id
_entity.type
_entity.pdbx_description
1 polymer ?
#
loop_
_entity_poly.entity_id
_entity_poly.type
_entity_poly.pdbx_seq_one_letter_code
_entity_poly.pdbx_strand_id
1 'polypeptide(L)'
;MAQVVTSHRGPVTGTANRAKKRRPFLIDLYSTAVGKKYVMAVTGIAMMGFVLFHMIGNLKMYAGASDLDHYAHFLQTLLYPLAPKGWVLWILRGGLITMLFLHLHAAWSLTRLNREARPVKYQSARDYQIA
;
A
#
# COMPACT_ATOMS: atom_id res chain seq x y z
N MET A 1 53.17 0.08 37.28
CA MET A 1 52.30 -1.12 37.26
C MET A 1 51.03 -0.75 36.51
N ALA A 2 50.90 -1.17 35.25
CA ALA A 2 49.75 -0.84 34.42
C ALA A 2 48.64 -1.88 34.67
N GLN A 3 47.52 -1.46 35.25
CA GLN A 3 46.36 -2.32 35.45
C GLN A 3 45.62 -2.48 34.11
N VAL A 4 45.60 -3.71 33.61
CA VAL A 4 44.83 -4.10 32.43
C VAL A 4 43.36 -4.15 32.84
N VAL A 5 42.56 -3.19 32.38
CA VAL A 5 41.11 -3.21 32.53
C VAL A 5 40.56 -4.33 31.64
N THR A 6 40.30 -5.49 32.24
CA THR A 6 39.63 -6.63 31.62
C THR A 6 38.13 -6.35 31.52
N SER A 7 37.74 -5.61 30.49
CA SER A 7 36.32 -5.39 30.17
C SER A 7 35.71 -6.71 29.71
N HIS A 8 35.10 -7.45 30.64
CA HIS A 8 34.30 -8.63 30.35
C HIS A 8 33.04 -8.19 29.58
N ARG A 9 33.14 -8.12 28.24
CA ARG A 9 31.98 -7.93 27.37
C ARG A 9 31.16 -9.21 27.43
N GLY A 10 30.14 -9.22 28.29
CA GLY A 10 29.13 -10.27 28.29
C GLY A 10 28.55 -10.45 26.88
N PRO A 11 28.08 -11.66 26.53
CA PRO A 11 27.57 -11.92 25.20
C PRO A 11 26.36 -11.00 24.96
N VAL A 12 26.37 -10.29 23.83
CA VAL A 12 25.25 -9.44 23.35
C VAL A 12 24.12 -10.34 22.85
N THR A 13 23.66 -11.26 23.68
CA THR A 13 22.58 -12.21 23.38
C THR A 13 21.26 -11.57 23.77
N GLY A 14 21.00 -10.39 23.19
CA GLY A 14 19.71 -9.71 23.22
C GLY A 14 18.81 -10.09 22.04
N THR A 15 19.19 -11.08 21.22
CA THR A 15 18.32 -11.65 20.19
C THR A 15 17.30 -12.58 20.85
N ALA A 16 16.38 -11.97 21.61
CA ALA A 16 15.23 -12.64 22.20
C ALA A 16 14.46 -13.36 21.07
N ASN A 17 14.66 -14.68 21.00
CA ASN A 17 13.98 -15.58 20.10
C ASN A 17 12.53 -15.72 20.60
N ARG A 18 11.70 -14.70 20.38
CA ARG A 18 10.29 -14.73 20.72
C ARG A 18 9.63 -15.74 19.80
N ALA A 19 9.14 -16.84 20.35
CA ALA A 19 8.42 -17.89 19.63
C ALA A 19 7.32 -17.25 18.76
N LYS A 20 7.57 -17.21 17.44
CA LYS A 20 6.68 -16.57 16.48
C LYS A 20 5.45 -17.45 16.32
N LYS A 21 4.30 -16.99 16.85
CA LYS A 21 3.01 -17.68 16.71
C LYS A 21 2.77 -17.93 15.21
N ARG A 22 2.55 -19.17 14.80
CA ARG A 22 2.36 -19.54 13.38
C ARG A 22 1.13 -18.84 12.82
N ARG A 23 1.35 -17.71 12.15
CA ARG A 23 0.33 -16.98 11.37
C ARG A 23 0.46 -17.44 9.92
N PRO A 24 -0.62 -17.40 9.12
CA PRO A 24 -0.55 -17.75 7.71
C PRO A 24 0.47 -16.83 7.00
N PHE A 25 1.22 -17.40 6.05
CA PHE A 25 2.37 -16.77 5.40
C PHE A 25 2.08 -15.35 4.86
N LEU A 26 0.89 -15.13 4.29
CA LEU A 26 0.48 -13.83 3.76
C LEU A 26 0.36 -12.75 4.84
N ILE A 27 -0.17 -13.10 6.02
CA ILE A 27 -0.30 -12.17 7.15
C ILE A 27 1.08 -11.91 7.77
N ASP A 28 1.93 -12.92 7.82
CA ASP A 28 3.28 -12.78 8.33
C ASP A 28 4.14 -11.90 7.42
N LEU A 29 4.04 -12.08 6.09
CA LEU A 29 4.69 -11.23 5.10
C LEU A 29 4.19 -9.79 5.18
N TYR A 30 2.87 -9.57 5.29
CA TYR A 30 2.29 -8.23 5.45
C TYR A 30 2.69 -7.54 6.76
N SER A 31 3.02 -8.30 7.81
CA SER A 31 3.48 -7.72 9.07
C SER A 31 4.84 -7.03 8.94
N THR A 32 5.64 -7.39 7.93
CA THR A 32 6.96 -6.80 7.66
C THR A 32 6.86 -5.44 6.97
N ALA A 33 7.87 -4.58 7.17
CA ALA A 33 7.95 -3.28 6.48
C ALA A 33 8.03 -3.43 4.95
N VAL A 34 8.66 -4.50 4.46
CA VAL A 34 8.80 -4.81 3.03
C VAL A 34 7.45 -5.22 2.43
N GLY A 35 6.71 -6.11 3.10
CA GLY A 35 5.36 -6.52 2.65
C GLY A 35 4.39 -5.34 2.55
N LYS A 36 4.42 -4.41 3.50
CA LYS A 36 3.59 -3.19 3.44
C LYS A 36 3.94 -2.28 2.25
N LYS A 37 5.23 -2.15 1.92
CA LYS A 37 5.68 -1.39 0.73
C LYS A 37 5.19 -2.03 -0.57
N TYR A 38 5.26 -3.37 -0.67
CA TYR A 38 4.71 -4.08 -1.83
C TYR A 38 3.21 -3.86 -1.97
N VAL A 39 2.44 -3.98 -0.89
CA VAL A 39 1.00 -3.71 -0.92
C VAL A 39 0.72 -2.26 -1.32
N MET A 40 1.46 -1.29 -0.78
CA MET A 40 1.33 0.13 -1.14
C MET A 40 1.57 0.37 -2.64
N ALA A 41 2.64 -0.22 -3.20
CA ALA A 41 2.97 -0.08 -4.61
C ALA A 41 1.93 -0.73 -5.53
N VAL A 42 1.57 -2.00 -5.27
CA VAL A 42 0.62 -2.75 -6.11
C VAL A 42 -0.76 -2.11 -6.11
N THR A 43 -1.27 -1.74 -4.92
CA THR A 43 -2.57 -1.06 -4.82
C THR A 43 -2.56 0.31 -5.51
N GLY A 44 -1.46 1.07 -5.40
CA GLY A 44 -1.29 2.35 -6.07
C GLY A 44 -1.30 2.23 -7.59
N ILE A 45 -0.54 1.28 -8.15
CA ILE A 45 -0.49 1.03 -9.60
C ILE A 45 -1.86 0.59 -10.12
N ALA A 46 -2.54 -0.33 -9.43
CA ALA A 46 -3.85 -0.81 -9.83
C ALA A 46 -4.91 0.32 -9.83
N MET A 47 -4.93 1.15 -8.78
CA MET A 47 -5.84 2.31 -8.71
C MET A 47 -5.50 3.36 -9.78
N MET A 48 -4.22 3.61 -10.05
CA MET A 48 -3.81 4.52 -11.12
C MET A 48 -4.30 4.03 -12.49
N GLY A 49 -4.11 2.74 -12.79
CA GLY A 49 -4.65 2.12 -14.00
C GLY A 49 -6.16 2.28 -14.11
N PHE A 50 -6.89 2.05 -13.02
CA PHE A 50 -8.34 2.29 -12.99
C PHE A 50 -8.69 3.76 -13.29
N VAL A 51 -7.99 4.73 -12.70
CA VAL A 51 -8.24 6.16 -12.97
C VAL A 51 -8.05 6.47 -14.46
N LEU A 52 -6.99 5.95 -15.10
CA LEU A 52 -6.77 6.13 -16.54
C LEU A 52 -7.93 5.58 -17.37
N PHE A 53 -8.32 4.32 -17.16
CA PHE A 53 -9.45 3.72 -17.87
C PHE A 53 -10.77 4.42 -17.57
N HIS A 54 -10.97 4.90 -16.34
CA HIS A 54 -12.14 5.66 -15.94
C HIS A 54 -12.22 7.01 -16.68
N MET A 55 -11.09 7.71 -16.82
CA MET A 55 -11.02 8.94 -17.62
C MET A 55 -11.33 8.67 -19.09
N ILE A 56 -10.79 7.60 -19.68
CA ILE A 56 -11.12 7.19 -21.06
C ILE A 56 -12.62 6.90 -21.20
N GLY A 57 -13.20 6.18 -20.23
CA GLY A 57 -14.65 5.94 -20.18
C GLY A 57 -15.46 7.22 -20.10
N ASN A 58 -15.02 8.22 -19.33
CA ASN A 58 -15.69 9.52 -19.26
C ASN A 58 -15.55 10.33 -20.55
N LEU A 59 -14.44 10.19 -21.29
CA LEU A 59 -14.28 10.87 -22.58
C LEU A 59 -15.30 10.39 -23.62
N LYS A 60 -15.81 9.17 -23.52
CA LYS A 60 -16.92 8.69 -24.37
C LYS A 60 -18.17 9.55 -24.26
N MET A 61 -18.32 10.34 -23.19
CA MET A 61 -19.42 11.29 -23.04
C MET A 61 -19.46 12.33 -24.16
N TYR A 62 -18.29 12.71 -24.68
CA TYR A 62 -18.20 13.70 -25.76
C TYR A 62 -18.47 13.09 -27.16
N ALA A 63 -18.61 11.76 -27.27
CA ALA A 63 -18.93 11.08 -28.53
C ALA A 63 -20.44 11.05 -28.84
N GLY A 64 -21.29 11.48 -27.90
CA GLY A 64 -22.75 11.50 -28.05
C GLY A 64 -23.46 10.37 -27.30
N ALA A 65 -24.79 10.51 -27.17
CA ALA A 65 -25.61 9.62 -26.34
C ALA A 65 -25.60 8.16 -26.82
N SER A 66 -25.67 7.93 -28.13
CA SER A 66 -25.70 6.57 -28.71
C SER A 66 -24.42 5.77 -28.40
N ASP A 67 -23.26 6.42 -28.46
CA ASP A 67 -21.97 5.79 -28.20
C ASP A 67 -21.78 5.47 -26.72
N LEU A 68 -22.29 6.35 -25.85
CA LEU A 68 -22.33 6.11 -24.41
C LEU A 68 -23.24 4.93 -24.05
N ASP A 69 -24.44 4.86 -24.61
CA ASP A 69 -25.40 3.80 -24.32
C ASP A 69 -24.87 2.42 -24.74
N HIS A 70 -24.27 2.34 -25.94
CA HIS A 70 -23.58 1.13 -26.38
C HIS A 70 -22.42 0.74 -25.46
N TYR A 71 -21.61 1.71 -25.03
CA TYR A 71 -20.51 1.45 -24.10
C TYR A 71 -21.01 0.96 -22.73
N ALA A 72 -22.07 1.56 -22.20
CA ALA A 72 -22.69 1.15 -20.94
C ALA A 72 -23.26 -0.27 -21.03
N HIS A 73 -23.92 -0.62 -22.13
CA HIS A 73 -24.43 -1.97 -22.35
C HIS A 73 -23.31 -3.00 -22.49
N PHE A 74 -22.22 -2.65 -23.19
CA PHE A 74 -21.01 -3.48 -23.26
C PHE A 74 -20.42 -3.73 -21.87
N LEU A 75 -20.30 -2.71 -21.03
CA LEU A 75 -19.80 -2.86 -19.66
C LEU A 75 -20.68 -3.75 -18.78
N GLN A 76 -22.00 -3.71 -18.95
CA GLN A 76 -22.93 -4.57 -18.22
C GLN A 76 -22.88 -6.03 -18.68
N THR A 77 -22.53 -6.28 -19.94
CA THR A 77 -22.47 -7.64 -20.53
C THR A 77 -21.06 -8.22 -20.54
N LEU A 78 -20.09 -7.48 -20.00
CA LEU A 78 -18.69 -7.88 -19.92
C LEU A 78 -18.56 -9.22 -19.16
N LEU A 79 -17.86 -10.18 -19.78
CA LEU A 79 -17.62 -11.53 -19.24
C LEU A 79 -18.85 -12.47 -19.16
N TYR A 80 -19.92 -12.19 -19.90
CA TYR A 80 -21.05 -13.12 -20.07
C TYR A 80 -20.66 -14.32 -20.97
N PRO A 81 -21.06 -15.58 -20.66
CA PRO A 81 -21.88 -16.05 -19.53
C PRO A 81 -21.09 -16.47 -18.28
N LEU A 82 -19.76 -16.26 -18.23
CA LEU A 82 -18.92 -16.66 -17.10
C LEU A 82 -19.30 -15.93 -15.80
N ALA A 83 -19.80 -14.70 -15.90
CA ALA A 83 -20.36 -13.92 -14.81
C ALA A 83 -21.78 -13.40 -15.15
N PRO A 84 -22.67 -13.25 -14.15
CA PRO A 84 -23.98 -12.62 -14.34
C PRO A 84 -23.85 -11.18 -14.86
N LYS A 85 -24.85 -10.72 -15.63
CA LYS A 85 -24.90 -9.34 -16.16
C LYS A 85 -24.76 -8.31 -15.04
N GLY A 86 -23.87 -7.33 -15.24
CA GLY A 86 -23.59 -6.25 -14.30
C GLY A 86 -22.75 -6.63 -13.07
N TRP A 87 -22.49 -7.91 -12.82
CA TRP A 87 -21.80 -8.36 -11.61
C TRP A 87 -20.30 -8.01 -11.62
N VAL A 88 -19.68 -8.00 -12.81
CA VAL A 88 -18.29 -7.56 -12.98
C VAL A 88 -18.08 -6.12 -12.48
N LEU A 89 -19.05 -5.23 -12.69
CA LEU A 89 -18.98 -3.85 -12.20
C LEU A 89 -19.06 -3.77 -10.67
N TRP A 90 -19.83 -4.65 -10.03
CA TRP A 90 -19.88 -4.76 -8.57
C TRP A 90 -18.57 -5.29 -7.99
N ILE A 91 -17.97 -6.30 -8.63
CA ILE A 91 -16.65 -6.82 -8.25
C ILE A 91 -15.59 -5.74 -8.38
N LEU A 92 -15.57 -5.02 -9.51
CA LEU A 92 -14.64 -3.91 -9.72
C LEU A 92 -14.81 -2.83 -8.64
N ARG A 93 -16.05 -2.47 -8.31
CA ARG A 93 -16.37 -1.50 -7.24
C ARG A 93 -15.88 -1.97 -5.87
N GLY A 94 -16.21 -3.20 -5.47
CA GLY A 94 -15.75 -3.77 -4.20
C GLY A 94 -14.22 -3.90 -4.15
N GLY A 95 -13.60 -4.30 -5.27
CA GLY A 95 -12.16 -4.41 -5.42
C GLY A 95 -11.46 -3.06 -5.26
N LEU A 96 -11.97 -1.99 -5.89
CA LEU A 96 -11.42 -0.64 -5.76
C LEU A 96 -11.53 -0.10 -4.34
N ILE A 97 -12.69 -0.27 -3.70
CA ILE A 97 -12.88 0.14 -2.30
C ILE A 97 -11.87 -0.60 -1.41
N THR A 98 -11.71 -1.91 -1.61
CA THR A 98 -10.75 -2.73 -0.86
C THR A 98 -9.32 -2.27 -1.09
N MET A 99 -8.92 -2.02 -2.35
CA MET A 99 -7.59 -1.53 -2.70
C MET A 99 -7.30 -0.16 -2.08
N LEU A 100 -8.28 0.73 -2.06
CA LEU A 100 -8.17 2.04 -1.43
C LEU A 100 -7.88 1.91 0.07
N PHE A 101 -8.66 1.09 0.79
CA PHE A 101 -8.42 0.86 2.21
C PHE A 101 -7.04 0.26 2.49
N LEU A 102 -6.62 -0.75 1.69
CA LEU A 102 -5.30 -1.36 1.82
C LEU A 102 -4.17 -0.35 1.56
N HIS A 103 -4.35 0.51 0.57
CA HIS A 103 -3.38 1.55 0.23
C HIS A 103 -3.22 2.57 1.36
N LEU A 104 -4.33 3.10 1.87
CA LEU A 104 -4.34 4.06 2.98
C LEU A 104 -3.75 3.45 4.26
N HIS A 105 -4.12 2.20 4.58
CA HIS A 105 -3.59 1.52 5.75
C HIS A 105 -2.08 1.26 5.64
N ALA A 106 -1.60 0.82 4.46
CA ALA A 106 -0.18 0.62 4.22
C ALA A 106 0.61 1.93 4.30
N ALA A 107 0.09 3.00 3.68
CA ALA A 107 0.68 4.34 3.74
C ALA A 107 0.79 4.84 5.18
N TRP A 108 -0.32 4.81 5.93
CA TRP A 108 -0.34 5.26 7.33
C TRP A 108 0.60 4.46 8.22
N SER A 109 0.57 3.13 8.11
CA SER A 109 1.46 2.27 8.91
C SER A 109 2.93 2.52 8.61
N LEU A 110 3.29 2.76 7.35
CA LEU A 110 4.68 3.00 6.95
C LEU A 110 5.14 4.40 7.38
N THR A 111 4.28 5.41 7.26
CA THR A 111 4.56 6.76 7.77
C THR A 111 4.78 6.74 9.28
N ARG A 112 3.96 6.01 10.03
CA ARG A 112 4.13 5.87 11.48
C ARG A 112 5.45 5.17 11.83
N LEU A 113 5.76 4.06 11.16
CA LEU A 113 7.01 3.33 11.38
C LEU A 113 8.25 4.21 11.08
N ASN A 114 8.22 4.96 9.98
CA ASN A 114 9.31 5.88 9.63
C ASN A 114 9.45 7.03 10.64
N ARG A 115 8.37 7.47 11.29
CA ARG A 115 8.40 8.49 12.33
C ARG A 115 8.94 7.94 13.65
N GLU A 116 8.55 6.74 14.04
CA GLU A 116 9.04 6.08 15.26
C GLU A 116 10.51 5.69 15.17
N ALA A 117 10.98 5.27 13.99
CA ALA A 117 12.39 4.95 13.74
C ALA A 117 13.32 6.18 13.72
N ARG A 118 12.83 7.35 14.12
CA ARG A 118 13.48 8.64 13.90
C ARG A 118 13.89 9.34 15.21
N PRO A 119 15.08 9.04 15.75
CA PRO A 119 15.58 9.68 16.97
C PRO A 119 16.04 11.13 16.77
N VAL A 120 16.43 11.53 15.55
CA VAL A 120 16.89 12.90 15.22
C VAL A 120 16.07 13.46 14.06
N LYS A 121 15.58 14.70 14.19
CA LYS A 121 14.81 15.40 13.14
C LYS A 121 15.70 15.70 11.92
N TYR A 122 15.09 15.96 10.75
CA TYR A 122 15.85 16.27 9.53
C TYR A 122 16.48 17.64 9.79
N GLN A 123 17.80 17.74 9.70
CA GLN A 123 18.43 19.05 9.63
C GLN A 123 18.02 19.67 8.30
N SER A 124 17.14 20.66 8.36
CA SER A 124 16.86 21.56 7.25
C SER A 124 18.10 22.42 7.05
N ALA A 125 18.53 22.68 5.81
CA ALA A 125 19.70 23.51 5.49
C ALA A 125 19.51 25.01 5.79
N ARG A 126 18.59 25.37 6.69
CA ARG A 126 18.40 26.74 7.16
C ARG A 126 18.27 26.72 8.68
N ASP A 127 19.44 26.86 9.30
CA ASP A 127 19.56 27.31 10.67
C ASP A 127 19.24 28.81 10.65
N TYR A 128 18.04 29.19 11.07
CA TYR A 128 17.70 30.61 11.22
C TYR A 128 18.42 31.10 12.48
N GLN A 129 19.57 31.73 12.32
CA GLN A 129 20.16 32.52 13.40
C GLN A 129 19.26 33.73 13.61
N ILE A 130 18.56 33.73 14.74
CA ILE A 130 17.80 34.88 15.23
C ILE A 130 18.85 35.90 15.68
N ALA A 131 18.91 37.02 14.96
CA ALA A 131 19.71 38.19 15.31
C ALA A 131 19.09 38.95 16.49
#